data_AF-A0A357IQN7-F1
#
_entry.id   AF-A0A357IQN7-F1
#
_cell.length_a   1.000
_cell.length_b   1.000
_cell.length_c   1.000
_cell.angle_alpha   90.00
_cell.angle_beta   90.00
_cell.angle_gamma   90.00
#
_symmetry.space_group_name_H-M   'P 1'
#
loop_
_entity.id
_entity.type
_entity.pdbx_description
1 polymer ?
#
loop_
_entity_poly.entity_id
_entity_poly.type
_entity_poly.pdbx_seq_one_letter_code
_entity_poly.pdbx_strand_id
1 'polypeptide(L)'
;MGNKLSKSHLILLPFVGLCLSSCTIYDFLYRGSSEPSGEDFSDSSVEFDKTSVGDGLYTSNDFSKTTLRDLGYHRGMDLAPSTGDINVLVLPIEFTDYPFSSATLANVVMALNGKGSEETGYWESVSSFYQKSSFGKLNLNFHLSSAYQTGITAKKALEMNMAYTLDGQDDLINGQKWVNDAVAAYSDPAHPLADFDSDDDGIIDAVIAVYSSPDFSKKSYYFTYGGHTYLDGKGDSNFLWAYTYWCSNQANLASPKANTYVWLSYDFFSQGGVADPH
;
A
#
# COMPACT_ATOMS: atom_id res chain seq x y z
N MET A 1 26.08 -25.29 -51.05
CA MET A 1 24.95 -26.09 -50.52
C MET A 1 25.51 -26.91 -49.37
N GLY A 2 25.26 -26.66 -48.09
CA GLY A 2 24.10 -26.08 -47.44
C GLY A 2 23.80 -27.05 -46.29
N ASN A 3 24.13 -26.66 -45.06
CA ASN A 3 23.53 -27.13 -43.80
C ASN A 3 24.21 -26.40 -42.63
N LYS A 4 23.74 -25.19 -42.34
CA LYS A 4 23.94 -24.57 -41.02
C LYS A 4 22.84 -25.12 -40.11
N LEU A 5 23.23 -25.95 -39.15
CA LEU A 5 22.39 -26.31 -38.01
C LEU A 5 22.17 -25.06 -37.16
N SER A 6 20.95 -24.53 -37.19
CA SER A 6 20.46 -23.53 -36.25
C SER A 6 20.34 -24.19 -34.88
N LYS A 7 21.19 -23.78 -33.92
CA LYS A 7 20.95 -24.05 -32.49
C LYS A 7 19.92 -23.04 -31.99
N SER A 8 18.66 -23.45 -31.98
CA SER A 8 17.60 -22.78 -31.24
C SER A 8 17.95 -22.79 -29.75
N HIS A 9 18.52 -21.69 -29.26
CA HIS A 9 18.59 -21.43 -27.82
C HIS A 9 17.21 -20.93 -27.40
N LEU A 10 16.43 -21.84 -26.82
CA LEU A 10 15.24 -21.49 -26.05
C LEU A 10 15.73 -20.77 -24.80
N ILE A 11 15.76 -19.44 -24.84
CA ILE A 11 16.02 -18.64 -23.64
C ILE A 11 14.73 -18.67 -22.82
N LEU A 12 14.71 -19.48 -21.78
CA LEU A 12 13.73 -19.36 -20.69
C LEU A 12 13.94 -18.00 -20.04
N LEU A 13 13.03 -17.07 -20.26
CA LEU A 13 12.89 -15.86 -19.47
C LEU A 13 12.26 -16.23 -18.12
N PRO A 14 12.87 -15.91 -16.97
CA PRO A 14 12.19 -16.03 -15.69
C PRO A 14 11.10 -14.96 -15.63
N PHE A 15 9.85 -15.40 -15.74
CA PHE A 15 8.66 -14.60 -15.47
C PHE A 15 8.61 -14.35 -13.94
N VAL A 16 9.21 -13.25 -13.48
CA VAL A 16 8.97 -12.73 -12.13
C VAL A 16 7.74 -11.82 -12.24
N GLY A 17 6.56 -12.42 -12.16
CA GLY A 17 5.31 -11.71 -11.98
C GLY A 17 5.22 -11.20 -10.54
N LEU A 18 5.46 -9.91 -10.34
CA LEU A 18 5.14 -9.24 -9.08
C LEU A 18 3.62 -9.16 -8.95
N CYS A 19 3.08 -10.05 -8.12
CA CYS A 19 1.68 -10.09 -7.76
C CYS A 19 1.40 -8.94 -6.78
N LEU A 20 0.71 -7.90 -7.23
CA LEU A 20 0.01 -6.99 -6.31
C LEU A 20 -1.28 -7.68 -5.84
N SER A 21 -1.09 -8.58 -4.88
CA SER A 21 -2.03 -9.00 -3.83
C SER A 21 -1.40 -10.20 -3.10
N SER A 22 -0.57 -9.91 -2.10
CA SER A 22 -0.39 -10.72 -0.88
C SER A 22 0.89 -10.34 -0.14
N CYS A 23 0.83 -9.28 0.68
CA CYS A 23 1.70 -9.20 1.85
C CYS A 23 1.25 -10.17 2.97
N THR A 24 0.91 -11.42 2.61
CA THR A 24 0.74 -12.57 3.51
C THR A 24 1.70 -13.72 3.17
N ILE A 25 2.47 -13.62 2.08
CA ILE A 25 3.52 -14.59 1.79
C ILE A 25 4.67 -14.51 2.80
N TYR A 26 4.85 -13.35 3.45
CA TYR A 26 5.81 -13.19 4.55
C TYR A 26 5.38 -13.96 5.81
N ASP A 27 4.10 -13.96 6.17
CA ASP A 27 3.56 -14.78 7.28
C ASP A 27 3.62 -16.28 6.99
N PHE A 28 3.47 -16.69 5.72
CA PHE A 28 3.56 -18.09 5.32
C PHE A 28 5.00 -18.62 5.28
N LEU A 29 5.99 -17.77 5.01
CA LEU A 29 7.40 -18.16 4.84
C LEU A 29 8.29 -17.90 6.06
N TYR A 30 7.88 -17.06 7.02
CA TYR A 30 8.65 -16.76 8.24
C TYR A 30 8.15 -17.48 9.50
N ARG A 31 7.51 -18.64 9.36
CA ARG A 31 7.30 -19.57 10.49
C ARG A 31 8.58 -20.37 10.76
N GLY A 32 9.64 -19.65 11.12
CA GLY A 32 10.95 -20.20 11.45
C GLY A 32 11.59 -19.38 12.57
N SER A 33 11.51 -19.93 13.79
CA SER A 33 12.26 -19.55 15.00
C SER A 33 12.08 -18.14 15.57
N SER A 34 11.19 -17.99 16.56
CA SER A 34 11.51 -17.79 17.99
C SER A 34 10.26 -17.30 18.74
N GLU A 35 9.89 -18.00 19.81
CA GLU A 35 8.80 -17.58 20.71
C GLU A 35 9.21 -16.35 21.51
N PRO A 36 8.28 -15.40 21.73
CA PRO A 36 8.17 -14.71 23.00
C PRO A 36 6.91 -15.16 23.74
N SER A 37 7.07 -15.31 25.05
CA SER A 37 6.09 -15.70 26.05
C SER A 37 4.84 -14.83 26.06
N GLY A 38 3.71 -15.47 26.33
CA GLY A 38 2.37 -14.91 26.18
C GLY A 38 1.99 -13.82 27.18
N GLU A 39 1.09 -12.97 26.71
CA GLU A 39 0.19 -12.19 27.55
C GLU A 39 -1.25 -12.59 27.22
N ASP A 40 -1.95 -13.06 28.24
CA ASP A 40 -3.35 -13.50 28.20
C ASP A 40 -4.27 -12.29 27.94
N PHE A 41 -4.92 -12.25 26.78
CA PHE A 41 -6.09 -11.41 26.58
C PHE A 41 -7.34 -12.17 27.02
N SER A 42 -8.00 -11.68 28.07
CA SER A 42 -9.27 -12.20 28.53
C SER A 42 -10.39 -11.85 27.54
N ASP A 43 -10.70 -12.79 26.65
CA ASP A 43 -11.92 -12.72 25.84
C ASP A 43 -13.10 -13.27 26.64
N SER A 44 -14.23 -12.57 26.57
CA SER A 44 -15.50 -13.01 27.14
C SER A 44 -15.97 -14.26 26.39
N SER A 45 -15.60 -15.43 26.91
CA SER A 45 -16.01 -16.72 26.34
C SER A 45 -17.54 -16.82 26.30
N VAL A 46 -18.09 -16.68 25.09
CA VAL A 46 -19.37 -17.31 24.76
C VAL A 46 -19.09 -18.81 24.76
N GLU A 47 -19.65 -19.53 25.72
CA GLU A 47 -19.55 -20.98 25.81
C GLU A 47 -20.15 -21.61 24.54
N PHE A 48 -19.29 -22.02 23.61
CA PHE A 48 -19.70 -22.85 22.49
C PHE A 48 -19.81 -24.30 22.95
N ASP A 49 -21.01 -24.85 22.76
CA ASP A 49 -21.34 -26.22 23.10
C ASP A 49 -20.41 -27.18 22.33
N LYS A 50 -19.64 -27.97 23.07
CA LYS A 50 -18.65 -28.90 22.51
C LYS A 50 -19.38 -30.06 21.84
N THR A 51 -19.55 -29.99 20.52
CA THR A 51 -19.90 -31.18 19.75
C THR A 51 -18.85 -32.26 19.93
N SER A 52 -19.34 -33.49 20.08
CA SER A 52 -18.65 -34.70 20.49
C SER A 52 -17.29 -34.95 19.82
N VAL A 53 -16.35 -35.39 20.66
CA VAL A 53 -15.07 -36.06 20.38
C VAL A 53 -14.94 -36.59 18.93
N GLY A 54 -14.19 -35.86 18.11
CA GLY A 54 -13.77 -36.25 16.76
C GLY A 54 -13.03 -35.09 16.11
N ASP A 55 -11.72 -35.28 15.89
CA ASP A 55 -10.77 -34.41 15.18
C ASP A 55 -10.93 -32.89 15.39
N GLY A 56 -10.04 -32.32 16.20
CA GLY A 56 -9.94 -30.89 16.52
C GLY A 56 -9.55 -29.98 15.35
N LEU A 57 -10.20 -30.14 14.20
CA LEU A 57 -10.15 -29.24 13.06
C LEU A 57 -11.58 -28.78 12.80
N TYR A 58 -11.82 -27.48 12.95
CA TYR A 58 -12.99 -26.84 12.37
C TYR A 58 -12.91 -27.01 10.85
N THR A 59 -13.69 -27.94 10.29
CA THR A 59 -13.96 -27.94 8.85
C THR A 59 -14.94 -26.81 8.58
N SER A 60 -14.40 -25.64 8.20
CA SER A 60 -15.22 -24.59 7.60
C SER A 60 -15.95 -25.16 6.39
N ASN A 61 -17.26 -24.97 6.36
CA ASN A 61 -18.11 -25.37 5.25
C ASN A 61 -17.84 -24.41 4.09
N ASP A 62 -16.97 -24.84 3.18
CA ASP A 62 -16.79 -24.25 1.84
C ASP A 62 -16.14 -22.85 1.78
N PHE A 63 -14.80 -22.81 1.83
CA PHE A 63 -14.01 -21.60 1.54
C PHE A 63 -14.05 -21.15 0.08
N SER A 64 -14.72 -21.86 -0.84
CA SER A 64 -14.76 -21.44 -2.26
C SER A 64 -15.50 -20.11 -2.49
N LYS A 65 -16.20 -19.61 -1.48
CA LYS A 65 -16.96 -18.35 -1.50
C LYS A 65 -16.34 -17.23 -0.68
N THR A 66 -15.31 -17.51 0.11
CA THR A 66 -14.64 -16.49 0.94
C THR A 66 -13.64 -15.72 0.08
N THR A 67 -13.85 -14.41 -0.02
CA THR A 67 -12.95 -13.50 -0.73
C THR A 67 -11.91 -12.91 0.22
N LEU A 68 -10.85 -12.33 -0.34
CA LEU A 68 -9.91 -11.54 0.46
C LEU A 68 -10.59 -10.36 1.15
N ARG A 69 -11.64 -9.80 0.52
CA ARG A 69 -12.44 -8.71 1.08
C ARG A 69 -13.20 -9.17 2.33
N ASP A 70 -13.80 -10.36 2.31
CA ASP A 70 -14.47 -10.92 3.50
C ASP A 70 -13.48 -11.11 4.67
N LEU A 71 -12.27 -11.57 4.37
CA LEU A 71 -11.20 -11.71 5.37
C LEU A 71 -10.72 -10.36 5.90
N GLY A 72 -10.62 -9.35 5.03
CA GLY A 72 -10.30 -7.98 5.42
C GLY A 72 -11.37 -7.42 6.36
N TYR A 73 -12.64 -7.55 5.98
CA TYR A 73 -13.78 -7.01 6.72
C TYR A 73 -13.81 -7.54 8.15
N HIS A 74 -13.56 -8.84 8.33
CA HIS A 74 -13.46 -9.44 9.67
C HIS A 74 -12.28 -8.94 10.52
N ARG A 75 -11.26 -8.34 9.89
CA ARG A 75 -10.13 -7.69 10.55
C ARG A 75 -10.31 -6.18 10.68
N GLY A 76 -11.51 -5.65 10.37
CA GLY A 76 -11.79 -4.21 10.38
C GLY A 76 -11.13 -3.45 9.22
N MET A 77 -10.70 -4.18 8.18
CA MET A 77 -10.14 -3.60 6.95
C MET A 77 -11.18 -3.70 5.84
N ASP A 78 -11.46 -2.59 5.17
CA ASP A 78 -12.17 -2.62 3.90
C ASP A 78 -11.16 -2.59 2.74
N LEU A 79 -11.38 -3.50 1.80
CA LEU A 79 -10.51 -3.71 0.65
C LEU A 79 -11.32 -3.42 -0.60
N ALA A 80 -10.75 -2.61 -1.49
CA ALA A 80 -11.34 -2.27 -2.79
C ALA A 80 -11.96 -3.48 -3.51
N PRO A 81 -13.12 -3.31 -4.18
CA PRO A 81 -13.67 -4.33 -5.06
C PRO A 81 -12.66 -4.80 -6.11
N SER A 82 -12.62 -6.12 -6.35
CA SER A 82 -11.67 -6.73 -7.30
C SER A 82 -12.13 -6.70 -8.78
N THR A 83 -13.29 -6.12 -9.04
CA THR A 83 -13.90 -5.97 -10.36
C THR A 83 -14.71 -4.68 -10.43
N GLY A 84 -14.94 -4.16 -11.63
CA GLY A 84 -15.66 -2.91 -11.87
C GLY A 84 -14.72 -1.75 -12.18
N ASP A 85 -15.29 -0.55 -12.15
CA ASP A 85 -14.58 0.71 -12.34
C ASP A 85 -14.30 1.32 -10.96
N ILE A 86 -13.04 1.27 -10.52
CA ILE A 86 -12.64 1.70 -9.18
C ILE A 86 -11.78 2.97 -9.29
N ASN A 87 -12.22 4.03 -8.64
CA ASN A 87 -11.45 5.26 -8.53
C ASN A 87 -10.50 5.16 -7.34
N VAL A 88 -9.22 5.44 -7.57
CA VAL A 88 -8.18 5.37 -6.54
C VAL A 88 -7.71 6.78 -6.21
N LEU A 89 -7.78 7.16 -4.94
CA LEU A 89 -7.30 8.46 -4.48
C LEU A 89 -5.78 8.43 -4.27
N VAL A 90 -5.05 9.25 -5.03
CA VAL A 90 -3.60 9.39 -4.91
C VAL A 90 -3.28 10.71 -4.20
N LEU A 91 -2.68 10.60 -3.02
CA LEU A 91 -2.36 11.72 -2.14
C LEU A 91 -0.85 12.01 -2.17
N PRO A 92 -0.39 13.12 -2.77
CA PRO A 92 0.98 13.56 -2.62
C PRO A 92 1.18 14.15 -1.22
N ILE A 93 2.11 13.57 -0.45
CA ILE A 93 2.48 14.02 0.90
C ILE A 93 3.83 14.75 0.82
N GLU A 94 3.80 16.07 0.94
CA GLU A 94 4.97 16.92 0.73
C GLU A 94 5.66 17.32 2.04
N PHE A 95 6.95 17.00 2.15
CA PHE A 95 7.84 17.46 3.20
C PHE A 95 8.57 18.74 2.80
N THR A 96 8.87 19.61 3.76
CA THR A 96 9.43 20.95 3.49
C THR A 96 10.83 20.94 2.87
N ASP A 97 11.61 19.88 3.11
CA ASP A 97 12.94 19.67 2.56
C ASP A 97 12.93 18.90 1.22
N TYR A 98 11.74 18.49 0.76
CA TYR A 98 11.51 17.74 -0.47
C TYR A 98 10.22 18.21 -1.17
N PRO A 99 10.18 19.40 -1.78
CA PRO A 99 9.01 19.80 -2.54
C PRO A 99 8.85 18.94 -3.81
N PHE A 100 7.62 18.56 -4.15
CA PHE A 100 7.34 17.90 -5.41
C PHE A 100 7.61 18.85 -6.58
N SER A 101 8.30 18.34 -7.60
CA SER A 101 8.33 19.01 -8.89
C SER A 101 7.10 18.60 -9.72
N SER A 102 6.66 19.48 -10.63
CA SER A 102 5.61 19.12 -11.61
C SER A 102 5.98 17.90 -12.44
N ALA A 103 7.27 17.73 -12.75
CA ALA A 103 7.77 16.56 -13.49
C ALA A 103 7.63 15.26 -12.67
N THR A 104 7.92 15.32 -11.37
CA THR A 104 7.75 14.19 -10.45
C THR A 104 6.29 13.75 -10.40
N LEU A 105 5.36 14.69 -10.21
CA LEU A 105 3.94 14.37 -10.18
C LEU A 105 3.42 13.86 -11.53
N ALA A 106 3.91 14.42 -12.64
CA ALA A 106 3.60 13.91 -13.97
C ALA A 106 4.08 12.46 -14.18
N ASN A 107 5.26 12.11 -13.66
CA ASN A 107 5.77 10.73 -13.71
C ASN A 107 4.91 9.78 -12.87
N VAL A 108 4.44 10.21 -11.69
CA VAL A 108 3.48 9.43 -10.87
C VAL A 108 2.20 9.18 -11.66
N VAL A 109 1.62 10.22 -12.27
CA VAL A 109 0.40 10.09 -13.09
C VAL A 109 0.64 9.16 -14.28
N MET A 110 1.77 9.29 -14.97
CA MET A 110 2.12 8.42 -16.11
C MET A 110 2.24 6.96 -15.67
N ALA A 111 2.87 6.70 -14.51
CA ALA A 111 3.03 5.36 -13.98
C ALA A 111 1.72 4.70 -13.56
N LEU A 112 0.77 5.49 -13.06
CA LEU A 112 -0.52 4.98 -12.62
C LEU A 112 -1.55 4.89 -13.76
N ASN A 113 -1.63 5.90 -14.63
CA ASN A 113 -2.70 6.08 -15.63
C ASN A 113 -2.27 6.01 -17.10
N GLY A 114 -0.97 5.85 -17.42
CA GLY A 114 -0.53 5.83 -18.82
C GLY A 114 -1.26 4.77 -19.66
N LYS A 115 -1.53 5.03 -20.94
CA LYS A 115 -2.34 4.15 -21.82
C LYS A 115 -1.56 2.94 -22.35
N GLY A 116 -0.74 2.33 -21.50
CA GLY A 116 0.09 1.17 -21.79
C GLY A 116 1.37 1.50 -22.55
N SER A 117 2.01 0.44 -23.09
CA SER A 117 3.36 0.49 -23.66
C SER A 117 3.57 1.51 -24.79
N GLU A 118 2.50 1.93 -25.47
CA GLU A 118 2.58 2.93 -26.54
C GLU A 118 2.87 4.34 -26.01
N GLU A 119 2.34 4.69 -24.84
CA GLU A 119 2.53 6.02 -24.22
C GLU A 119 3.78 6.06 -23.34
N THR A 120 4.09 4.93 -22.69
CA THR A 120 5.24 4.82 -21.76
C THR A 120 6.55 4.42 -22.45
N GLY A 121 6.46 3.98 -23.72
CA GLY A 121 7.60 3.59 -24.56
C GLY A 121 8.01 2.11 -24.47
N TYR A 122 7.58 1.36 -23.45
CA TYR A 122 7.80 -0.11 -23.37
C TYR A 122 7.08 -0.84 -22.21
N TRP A 123 6.50 -0.14 -21.23
CA TRP A 123 5.98 -0.74 -20.00
C TRP A 123 4.48 -0.45 -19.76
N GLU A 124 3.81 -1.26 -18.96
CA GLU A 124 2.39 -1.04 -18.64
C GLU A 124 2.27 -0.13 -17.41
N SER A 125 1.41 0.89 -17.47
CA SER A 125 0.96 1.57 -16.25
C SER A 125 0.20 0.62 -15.34
N VAL A 126 0.01 0.99 -14.07
CA VAL A 126 -0.78 0.19 -13.13
C VAL A 126 -2.21 -0.03 -13.66
N SER A 127 -2.87 1.03 -14.13
CA SER A 127 -4.23 0.94 -14.70
C SER A 127 -4.27 -0.01 -15.90
N SER A 128 -3.37 0.16 -16.87
CA SER A 128 -3.32 -0.67 -18.08
C SER A 128 -2.98 -2.13 -17.77
N PHE A 129 -2.04 -2.37 -16.85
CA PHE A 129 -1.68 -3.72 -16.41
C PHE A 129 -2.87 -4.45 -15.79
N TYR A 130 -3.60 -3.81 -14.88
CA TYR A 130 -4.76 -4.41 -14.22
C TYR A 130 -5.95 -4.60 -15.16
N GLN A 131 -6.20 -3.66 -16.06
CA GLN A 131 -7.22 -3.83 -17.10
C GLN A 131 -6.91 -5.04 -17.98
N LYS A 132 -5.67 -5.18 -18.47
CA LYS A 132 -5.29 -6.30 -19.34
C LYS A 132 -5.29 -7.63 -18.60
N SER A 133 -4.70 -7.68 -17.41
CA SER A 133 -4.58 -8.92 -16.62
C SER A 133 -5.92 -9.40 -16.07
N SER A 134 -6.87 -8.49 -15.84
CA SER A 134 -8.25 -8.84 -15.46
C SER A 134 -9.17 -9.16 -16.65
N PHE A 135 -8.67 -9.12 -17.89
CA PHE A 135 -9.46 -9.25 -19.12
C PHE A 135 -10.59 -8.20 -19.21
N GLY A 136 -10.31 -6.97 -18.78
CA GLY A 136 -11.26 -5.86 -18.77
C GLY A 136 -12.30 -5.91 -17.66
N LYS A 137 -12.12 -6.78 -16.65
CA LYS A 137 -13.04 -6.89 -15.52
C LYS A 137 -12.77 -5.89 -14.40
N LEU A 138 -11.55 -5.33 -14.34
CA LEU A 138 -11.14 -4.33 -13.37
C LEU A 138 -10.52 -3.16 -14.11
N ASN A 139 -11.09 -1.98 -13.95
CA ASN A 139 -10.55 -0.72 -14.46
C ASN A 139 -10.23 0.18 -13.28
N LEU A 140 -8.95 0.50 -13.10
CA LEU A 140 -8.51 1.40 -12.05
C LEU A 140 -8.30 2.81 -12.62
N ASN A 141 -8.93 3.81 -12.01
CA ASN A 141 -8.78 5.22 -12.39
C ASN A 141 -8.10 5.98 -11.25
N PHE A 142 -6.84 6.37 -11.42
CA PHE A 142 -6.10 7.04 -10.36
C PHE A 142 -6.30 8.56 -10.44
N HIS A 143 -6.77 9.17 -9.36
CA HIS A 143 -6.93 10.63 -9.27
C HIS A 143 -5.84 11.20 -8.37
N LEU A 144 -4.94 12.02 -8.95
CA LEU A 144 -3.92 12.73 -8.18
C LEU A 144 -4.50 14.01 -7.58
N SER A 145 -4.57 14.07 -6.26
CA SER A 145 -5.00 15.28 -5.55
C SER A 145 -3.94 16.38 -5.58
N SER A 146 -4.30 17.56 -5.09
CA SER A 146 -3.31 18.56 -4.69
C SER A 146 -2.39 18.00 -3.60
N ALA A 147 -1.13 18.43 -3.60
CA ALA A 147 -0.15 18.01 -2.60
C ALA A 147 -0.53 18.53 -1.20
N TYR A 148 -0.58 17.61 -0.23
CA TYR A 148 -0.74 17.94 1.18
C TYR A 148 0.61 18.36 1.77
N GLN A 149 0.65 19.58 2.30
CA GLN A 149 1.85 20.17 2.89
C GLN A 149 1.94 19.78 4.37
N THR A 150 2.92 18.93 4.72
CA THR A 150 3.10 18.47 6.11
C THR A 150 3.60 19.56 7.05
N GLY A 151 4.26 20.61 6.50
CA GLY A 151 4.86 21.69 7.28
C GLY A 151 6.13 21.30 8.05
N ILE A 152 6.64 20.07 7.87
CA ILE A 152 7.84 19.56 8.53
C ILE A 152 8.77 18.85 7.53
N THR A 153 10.00 18.58 7.96
CA THR A 153 10.97 17.81 7.17
C THR A 153 10.68 16.31 7.23
N ALA A 154 11.15 15.57 6.23
CA ALA A 154 11.04 14.10 6.20
C ALA A 154 11.71 13.46 7.43
N LYS A 155 12.87 14.00 7.85
CA LYS A 155 13.55 13.57 9.08
C LYS A 155 12.68 13.77 10.32
N LYS A 156 11.98 14.90 10.41
CA LYS A 156 11.11 15.16 11.56
C LYS A 156 9.89 14.25 11.57
N ALA A 157 9.33 13.92 10.40
CA ALA A 157 8.24 12.95 10.26
C ALA A 157 8.68 11.55 10.74
N LEU A 158 9.89 11.12 10.35
CA LEU A 158 10.50 9.88 10.84
C LEU A 158 10.71 9.89 12.36
N GLU A 159 11.29 10.97 12.91
CA GLU A 159 11.47 11.13 14.36
C GLU A 159 10.14 11.05 15.11
N MET A 160 9.08 11.65 14.54
CA MET A 160 7.73 11.56 15.08
C MET A 160 7.22 10.12 15.04
N ASN A 161 7.35 9.40 13.93
CA ASN A 161 6.93 7.98 13.87
C ASN A 161 7.59 7.14 14.97
N MET A 162 8.86 7.41 15.27
CA MET A 162 9.66 6.61 16.20
C MET A 162 9.44 6.96 17.67
N ALA A 163 9.20 8.23 17.99
CA ALA A 163 8.83 8.62 19.35
C ALA A 163 7.55 7.88 19.82
N TYR A 164 6.57 7.71 18.93
CA TYR A 164 5.35 6.96 19.24
C TYR A 164 5.62 5.47 19.46
N THR A 165 6.43 4.87 18.59
CA THR A 165 6.81 3.44 18.69
C THR A 165 7.53 3.14 20.02
N LEU A 166 8.37 4.05 20.50
CA LEU A 166 9.21 3.84 21.67
C LEU A 166 8.53 4.23 23.00
N ASP A 167 7.49 5.07 22.97
CA ASP A 167 6.72 5.46 24.16
C ASP A 167 5.60 4.47 24.51
N GLY A 168 5.49 3.34 23.80
CA GLY A 168 4.44 2.34 24.02
C GLY A 168 3.04 2.84 23.65
N GLN A 169 2.95 3.85 22.79
CA GLN A 169 1.70 4.28 22.19
C GLN A 169 1.44 3.36 21.00
N ASP A 170 0.52 2.39 21.17
CA ASP A 170 0.21 1.36 20.17
C ASP A 170 -0.34 1.92 18.85
N ASP A 171 -0.78 3.18 18.84
CA ASP A 171 -1.38 3.83 17.69
C ASP A 171 -0.48 4.95 17.14
N LEU A 172 -0.09 4.82 15.86
CA LEU A 172 0.38 5.86 14.92
C LEU A 172 1.91 6.06 14.93
N ILE A 173 2.67 6.16 13.82
CA ILE A 173 2.42 6.91 12.57
C ILE A 173 3.17 6.22 11.42
N ASN A 174 2.72 5.04 10.97
CA ASN A 174 3.16 4.45 9.69
C ASN A 174 2.61 5.25 8.49
N GLY A 175 2.73 6.58 8.46
CA GLY A 175 2.12 7.43 7.45
C GLY A 175 0.65 7.80 7.73
N GLN A 176 -0.04 7.05 8.59
CA GLN A 176 -1.48 7.17 8.89
C GLN A 176 -1.90 8.60 9.22
N LYS A 177 -1.15 9.30 10.08
CA LYS A 177 -1.41 10.71 10.41
C LYS A 177 -1.48 11.56 9.14
N TRP A 178 -0.50 11.44 8.27
CA TRP A 178 -0.40 12.24 7.05
C TRP A 178 -1.50 11.90 6.06
N VAL A 179 -1.88 10.63 5.97
CA VAL A 179 -3.01 10.18 5.14
C VAL A 179 -4.32 10.76 5.67
N ASN A 180 -4.60 10.63 6.96
CA ASN A 180 -5.82 11.17 7.55
C ASN A 180 -5.92 12.69 7.41
N ASP A 181 -4.81 13.41 7.65
CA ASP A 181 -4.79 14.86 7.49
C ASP A 181 -4.96 15.28 6.02
N ALA A 182 -4.36 14.54 5.08
CA ALA A 182 -4.49 14.80 3.65
C ALA A 182 -5.92 14.53 3.15
N VAL A 183 -6.57 13.45 3.60
CA VAL A 183 -7.99 13.18 3.31
C VAL A 183 -8.89 14.24 3.94
N ALA A 184 -8.61 14.68 5.17
CA ALA A 184 -9.38 15.74 5.81
C ALA A 184 -9.22 17.10 5.12
N ALA A 185 -8.05 17.37 4.53
CA ALA A 185 -7.77 18.56 3.74
C ALA A 185 -8.18 18.44 2.27
N TYR A 186 -8.60 17.25 1.82
CA TYR A 186 -8.97 17.02 0.42
C TYR A 186 -10.16 17.88 0.03
N SER A 187 -10.01 18.54 -1.12
CA SER A 187 -11.05 19.40 -1.68
C SER A 187 -10.88 19.47 -3.20
N ASP A 188 -11.63 18.65 -3.91
CA ASP A 188 -11.84 18.79 -5.34
C ASP A 188 -13.34 18.70 -5.66
N PRO A 189 -14.01 19.80 -6.02
CA PRO A 189 -15.43 19.78 -6.36
C PRO A 189 -15.76 18.94 -7.60
N ALA A 190 -14.79 18.68 -8.49
CA ALA A 190 -14.99 17.84 -9.66
C ALA A 190 -14.92 16.34 -9.33
N HIS A 191 -14.30 16.01 -8.20
CA HIS A 191 -14.10 14.65 -7.71
C HIS A 191 -14.33 14.60 -6.19
N PRO A 192 -15.57 14.74 -5.69
CA PRO A 192 -15.83 14.66 -4.25
C PRO A 192 -15.37 13.30 -3.67
N LEU A 193 -15.14 13.23 -2.36
CA LEU A 193 -14.67 11.99 -1.71
C LEU A 193 -15.59 10.76 -1.96
N ALA A 194 -16.87 10.99 -2.21
CA ALA A 194 -17.84 9.95 -2.58
C ALA A 194 -17.53 9.28 -3.94
N ASP A 195 -16.78 9.93 -4.83
CA ASP A 195 -16.36 9.30 -6.10
C ASP A 195 -15.40 8.12 -5.89
N PHE A 196 -14.79 8.01 -4.70
CA PHE A 196 -13.83 6.96 -4.34
C PHE A 196 -14.41 5.87 -3.44
N ASP A 197 -15.73 5.84 -3.28
CA ASP A 197 -16.51 4.88 -2.49
C ASP A 197 -17.50 4.19 -3.44
N SER A 198 -17.01 3.20 -4.20
CA SER A 198 -17.77 2.60 -5.31
C SER A 198 -18.89 1.66 -4.88
N ASP A 199 -18.98 1.31 -3.59
CA ASP A 199 -20.03 0.48 -3.03
C ASP A 199 -20.83 1.13 -1.89
N ASP A 200 -20.67 2.45 -1.73
CA ASP A 200 -21.43 3.30 -0.83
C ASP A 200 -21.38 2.84 0.64
N ASP A 201 -20.24 2.32 1.10
CA ASP A 201 -20.07 1.83 2.47
C ASP A 201 -19.53 2.92 3.44
N GLY A 202 -19.17 4.08 2.90
CA GLY A 202 -18.64 5.24 3.63
C GLY A 202 -17.13 5.19 3.80
N ILE A 203 -16.43 4.31 3.09
CA ILE A 203 -14.98 4.16 3.07
C ILE A 203 -14.45 4.45 1.66
N ILE A 204 -13.27 5.06 1.60
CA ILE A 204 -12.54 5.22 0.35
C ILE A 204 -11.93 3.86 -0.02
N ASP A 205 -12.35 3.28 -1.15
CA ASP A 205 -11.96 1.94 -1.63
C ASP A 205 -10.45 1.73 -1.62
N ALA A 206 -9.70 2.73 -2.11
CA ALA A 206 -8.26 2.66 -2.27
C ALA A 206 -7.59 4.02 -2.16
N VAL A 207 -6.55 4.08 -1.33
CA VAL A 207 -5.68 5.25 -1.15
C VAL A 207 -4.23 4.90 -1.43
N ILE A 208 -3.56 5.73 -2.23
CA ILE A 208 -2.10 5.68 -2.43
C ILE A 208 -1.50 6.99 -1.94
N ALA A 209 -0.76 6.94 -0.84
CA ALA A 209 0.01 8.06 -0.32
C ALA A 209 1.44 8.01 -0.89
N VAL A 210 1.76 8.99 -1.73
CA VAL A 210 3.09 9.16 -2.33
C VAL A 210 3.83 10.25 -1.56
N TYR A 211 4.87 9.90 -0.81
CA TYR A 211 5.65 10.90 -0.08
C TYR A 211 6.83 11.43 -0.89
N SER A 212 7.19 12.69 -0.63
CA SER A 212 8.10 13.44 -1.49
C SER A 212 9.60 13.23 -1.22
N SER A 213 9.96 12.55 -0.12
CA SER A 213 11.35 12.19 0.18
C SER A 213 11.77 10.89 -0.51
N PRO A 214 13.05 10.70 -0.85
CA PRO A 214 13.57 9.40 -1.28
C PRO A 214 13.31 8.29 -0.26
N ASP A 215 13.21 7.04 -0.74
CA ASP A 215 13.14 5.89 0.16
C ASP A 215 14.48 5.65 0.89
N PHE A 216 14.44 4.83 1.95
CA PHE A 216 15.58 4.63 2.84
C PHE A 216 16.82 4.06 2.13
N SER A 217 16.65 3.36 0.99
CA SER A 217 17.75 2.76 0.23
C SER A 217 18.58 3.82 -0.52
N LYS A 218 17.95 4.94 -0.88
CA LYS A 218 18.61 6.10 -1.50
C LYS A 218 19.05 7.13 -0.47
N LYS A 219 18.27 7.34 0.59
CA LYS A 219 18.62 8.25 1.68
C LYS A 219 18.18 7.72 3.04
N SER A 220 19.15 7.29 3.83
CA SER A 220 18.92 6.91 5.23
C SER A 220 19.09 8.11 6.17
N TYR A 221 18.25 8.19 7.19
CA TYR A 221 18.32 9.21 8.23
C TYR A 221 18.75 8.61 9.56
N TYR A 222 19.65 9.31 10.25
CA TYR A 222 19.97 9.05 11.64
C TYR A 222 19.21 10.01 12.55
N PHE A 223 18.69 9.50 13.66
CA PHE A 223 18.11 10.32 14.70
C PHE A 223 18.39 9.72 16.08
N THR A 224 18.29 10.54 17.13
CA THR A 224 18.53 10.11 18.51
C THR A 224 17.25 10.30 19.33
N TYR A 225 16.80 9.24 19.98
CA TYR A 225 15.64 9.24 20.88
C TYR A 225 15.98 8.45 22.15
N GLY A 226 15.62 8.98 23.33
CA GLY A 226 15.87 8.30 24.60
C GLY A 226 17.33 7.94 24.89
N GLY A 227 18.30 8.63 24.28
CA GLY A 227 19.74 8.31 24.39
C GLY A 227 20.25 7.23 23.44
N HIS A 228 19.39 6.68 22.57
CA HIS A 228 19.73 5.71 21.54
C HIS A 228 19.71 6.35 20.15
N THR A 229 20.64 5.95 19.28
CA THR A 229 20.68 6.40 17.89
C THR A 229 20.11 5.32 16.99
N TYR A 230 19.16 5.71 16.14
CA TYR A 230 18.43 4.85 15.24
C TYR A 230 18.73 5.21 13.78
N LEU A 231 18.59 4.23 12.89
CA LEU A 231 18.78 4.39 11.45
C LEU A 231 17.60 3.82 10.67
N ASP A 232 16.98 4.65 9.84
CA ASP A 232 15.93 4.19 8.93
C ASP A 232 16.46 3.16 7.91
N GLY A 233 15.73 2.06 7.70
CA GLY A 233 16.07 1.00 6.75
C GLY A 233 17.02 -0.11 7.24
N LYS A 234 17.36 -0.17 8.53
CA LYS A 234 18.18 -1.25 9.12
C LYS A 234 17.51 -2.03 10.26
N GLY A 235 16.18 -2.09 10.23
CA GLY A 235 15.37 -2.77 11.26
C GLY A 235 14.96 -1.88 12.43
N ASP A 236 15.43 -0.62 12.48
CA ASP A 236 15.05 0.35 13.52
C ASP A 236 13.76 1.11 13.14
N SER A 237 13.61 1.46 11.85
CA SER A 237 12.42 2.08 11.28
C SER A 237 12.30 1.67 9.81
N ASN A 238 11.06 1.48 9.35
CA ASN A 238 10.73 1.26 7.93
C ASN A 238 9.78 2.36 7.41
N PHE A 239 9.76 3.54 8.05
CA PHE A 239 8.85 4.63 7.68
C PHE A 239 9.08 5.12 6.24
N LEU A 240 10.33 5.22 5.77
CA LEU A 240 10.62 5.58 4.38
C LEU A 240 10.78 4.34 3.48
N TRP A 241 10.03 3.28 3.76
CA TRP A 241 9.84 2.15 2.86
C TRP A 241 8.47 2.16 2.19
N ALA A 242 8.26 1.26 1.24
CA ALA A 242 6.94 0.98 0.70
C ALA A 242 6.21 -0.08 1.55
N TYR A 243 5.00 0.23 2.00
CA TYR A 243 4.15 -0.71 2.74
C TYR A 243 2.66 -0.39 2.58
N THR A 244 1.83 -1.28 3.09
CA THR A 244 0.39 -1.06 3.26
C THR A 244 0.06 -1.05 4.74
N TYR A 245 -0.87 -0.20 5.14
CA TYR A 245 -1.29 -0.10 6.54
C TYR A 245 -2.75 0.38 6.63
N TRP A 246 -3.31 0.33 7.83
CA TRP A 246 -4.68 0.79 8.08
C TRP A 246 -4.70 2.20 8.67
N CYS A 247 -5.78 2.92 8.34
CA CYS A 247 -6.15 4.20 8.92
C CYS A 247 -7.26 4.00 9.96
N SER A 248 -8.46 4.51 9.66
CA SER A 248 -9.62 4.47 10.55
C SER A 248 -10.61 3.43 10.05
N ASN A 249 -11.31 2.75 10.96
CA ASN A 249 -12.47 1.91 10.64
C ASN A 249 -13.80 2.68 10.73
N GLN A 250 -13.76 4.02 10.82
CA GLN A 250 -14.95 4.84 10.94
C GLN A 250 -15.48 5.27 9.58
N ALA A 251 -16.48 4.54 9.08
CA ALA A 251 -17.22 4.87 7.88
C ALA A 251 -17.98 6.19 8.00
N ASN A 252 -18.09 6.93 6.88
CA ASN A 252 -18.87 8.15 6.79
C ASN A 252 -19.38 8.37 5.36
N LEU A 253 -20.66 8.08 5.13
CA LEU A 253 -21.31 8.20 3.83
C LEU A 253 -21.29 9.63 3.23
N ALA A 254 -21.22 10.67 4.05
CA ALA A 254 -21.20 12.05 3.56
C ALA A 254 -19.77 12.53 3.23
N SER A 255 -18.76 11.91 3.83
CA SER A 255 -17.36 12.24 3.66
C SER A 255 -16.53 10.99 3.92
N PRO A 256 -16.46 10.07 2.93
CA PRO A 256 -15.80 8.79 3.07
C PRO A 256 -14.38 8.92 3.63
N LYS A 257 -13.98 7.94 4.43
CA LYS A 257 -12.69 7.93 5.15
C LYS A 257 -11.76 6.88 4.58
N ALA A 258 -10.46 7.14 4.66
CA ALA A 258 -9.47 6.11 4.35
C ALA A 258 -9.51 5.02 5.43
N ASN A 259 -9.62 3.76 5.00
CA ASN A 259 -9.47 2.60 5.87
C ASN A 259 -8.14 1.88 5.68
N THR A 260 -7.72 1.67 4.43
CA THR A 260 -6.39 1.16 4.11
C THR A 260 -5.69 2.10 3.14
N TYR A 261 -4.36 2.10 3.16
CA TYR A 261 -3.56 2.86 2.21
C TYR A 261 -2.25 2.16 1.87
N VAL A 262 -1.73 2.48 0.69
CA VAL A 262 -0.34 2.25 0.32
C VAL A 262 0.46 3.49 0.68
N TRP A 263 1.61 3.31 1.33
CA TRP A 263 2.59 4.36 1.58
C TRP A 263 3.86 4.05 0.81
N LEU A 264 4.34 4.98 -0.02
CA LEU A 264 5.59 4.80 -0.76
C LEU A 264 6.21 6.13 -1.20
N SER A 265 7.52 6.11 -1.45
CA SER A 265 8.23 7.26 -2.00
C SER A 265 7.86 7.47 -3.46
N TYR A 266 7.86 8.72 -3.91
CA TYR A 266 7.86 9.05 -5.33
C TYR A 266 8.94 8.29 -6.14
N ASP A 267 10.04 7.92 -5.48
CA ASP A 267 11.17 7.24 -6.11
C ASP A 267 10.84 5.82 -6.60
N PHE A 268 9.78 5.18 -6.10
CA PHE A 268 9.33 3.90 -6.66
C PHE A 268 8.81 4.03 -8.09
N PHE A 269 8.45 5.25 -8.52
CA PHE A 269 8.02 5.54 -9.90
C PHE A 269 9.19 5.93 -10.81
N SER A 270 10.39 6.17 -10.26
CA SER A 270 11.61 6.47 -11.04
C SER A 270 12.55 5.25 -11.15
N GLN A 271 12.46 4.28 -10.24
CA GLN A 271 13.40 3.15 -10.12
C GLN A 271 13.31 2.05 -11.20
N GLY A 272 12.47 2.20 -12.22
CA GLY A 272 12.25 1.19 -13.26
C GLY A 272 12.73 1.54 -14.67
N GLY A 273 13.37 2.70 -14.87
CA GLY A 273 13.79 3.16 -16.22
C GLY A 273 12.91 4.24 -16.83
N VAL A 274 12.16 4.99 -16.02
CA VAL A 274 11.75 6.35 -16.39
C VAL A 274 13.00 7.20 -16.20
N ALA A 275 13.64 7.58 -17.33
CA ALA A 275 14.87 8.36 -17.29
C ALA A 275 14.68 9.59 -16.41
N ASP A 276 15.52 9.70 -15.39
CA ASP A 276 15.68 10.87 -14.56
C ASP A 276 16.03 12.06 -15.47
N PRO A 277 15.20 13.11 -15.56
CA PRO A 277 15.55 14.33 -16.28
C PRO A 277 16.43 15.19 -15.36
N HIS A 278 17.64 14.72 -15.09
CA HIS A 278 18.73 15.52 -14.55
C HIS A 278 19.80 15.73 -15.62
#